data_AF-A0A6L9EBM3-F1
#
_entry.id   AF-A0A6L9EBM3-F1
#
_cell.length_a   1.000
_cell.length_b   1.000
_cell.length_c   1.000
_cell.angle_alpha   90.00
_cell.angle_beta   90.00
_cell.angle_gamma   90.00
#
_symmetry.space_group_name_H-M   'P 1'
#
loop_
_entity.id
_entity.type
_entity.pdbx_description
1 polymer ?
#
loop_
_entity_poly.entity_id
_entity_poly.type
_entity_poly.pdbx_seq_one_letter_code
_entity_poly.pdbx_strand_id
1 'polypeptide(L)'
;MQQIRHSLLILSLILNFNLYSQSDKEQIEAVLEDFIVGTEYNYPDRIERAFYPEAQMFLHNAADTLLRFSPAQYANLYTRRKPGTRNKRYTSVTALEIVLDVAYAKLQVNIPSFGYRYYDLLLLKRLEEQWKIVGKVTSAEPIPKTPAEAQAKPEKEVVISGLKKPWSMAFLSENEVLLAEKDGTLLRIDLEAKSRKEISGLPTDVGRAIAIDTTVHRNGIYPGGAHGKTLAFNAGWFQVLLDPDFEENQYVYLSYSSMNAEEAAALKVIRGKLVGDRLEEVETLFFAGPYSHGLFHFGGGMVFGQDKKLYIATGERNFYEHLNPEIPLAQDVADKRGKIIRINRDGSIPKDNPDFGPGAVKGLYATGIRATQGMILDEDSGQIWFSEHGTIQGDELNLLQAGANYGWPNRTSGKYRTKDYEPKEVAGAEYTDPVHFWDQTIAPTGLAIYSGNEFAQWEGDIILPGLSKGNLWRIVLEGQTVTHVEELFVNDRVRLRKAVVSPRGRLYLLTDEEDGKIIRIKNANH
;
A
#
# COMPACT_ATOMS: atom_id res chain seq x y z
N MET A 1 84.81 22.44 -21.94
CA MET A 1 84.18 21.31 -21.20
C MET A 1 82.99 21.81 -20.41
N GLN A 2 81.79 21.40 -20.85
CA GLN A 2 80.59 21.07 -20.05
C GLN A 2 80.02 22.10 -19.05
N GLN A 3 78.87 22.72 -19.36
CA GLN A 3 77.47 22.23 -19.18
C GLN A 3 76.97 22.35 -17.74
N ILE A 4 76.08 23.32 -17.48
CA ILE A 4 74.93 23.18 -16.56
C ILE A 4 73.72 23.99 -17.10
N ARG A 5 72.76 23.27 -17.70
CA ARG A 5 71.27 23.27 -17.55
C ARG A 5 70.55 24.61 -17.26
N HIS A 6 69.71 25.14 -18.18
CA HIS A 6 68.29 24.81 -18.51
C HIS A 6 67.22 25.49 -17.61
N SER A 7 66.31 26.22 -18.28
CA SER A 7 64.87 26.45 -17.97
C SER A 7 64.51 27.47 -16.87
N LEU A 8 63.44 28.29 -16.93
CA LEU A 8 62.23 28.34 -17.77
C LEU A 8 61.54 29.74 -17.71
N LEU A 9 60.68 29.98 -18.70
CA LEU A 9 59.76 31.11 -18.94
C LEU A 9 58.67 31.38 -17.87
N ILE A 10 58.33 32.67 -17.74
CA ILE A 10 56.99 33.31 -17.85
C ILE A 10 55.75 32.41 -17.66
N LEU A 11 54.86 32.77 -16.73
CA LEU A 11 53.47 33.24 -16.96
C LEU A 11 52.63 33.09 -15.67
N SER A 12 52.37 34.20 -14.97
CA SER A 12 51.41 34.25 -13.87
C SER A 12 50.00 34.25 -14.44
N LEU A 13 49.37 33.08 -14.46
CA LEU A 13 47.98 32.89 -14.84
C LEU A 13 47.08 33.39 -13.69
N ILE A 14 46.31 34.45 -13.92
CA ILE A 14 45.23 34.87 -13.05
C ILE A 14 44.11 33.83 -13.19
N LEU A 15 43.92 32.97 -12.18
CA LEU A 15 42.72 32.14 -12.07
C LEU A 15 41.55 33.03 -11.64
N ASN A 16 40.63 33.30 -12.57
CA ASN A 16 39.27 33.72 -12.26
C ASN A 16 38.52 32.54 -11.60
N PHE A 17 38.38 32.57 -10.28
CA PHE A 17 37.32 31.83 -9.61
C PHE A 17 36.01 32.61 -9.78
N ASN A 18 35.21 32.23 -10.79
CA ASN A 18 33.77 32.52 -10.76
C ASN A 18 33.12 31.59 -9.74
N LEU A 19 33.09 32.02 -8.47
CA LEU A 19 32.10 31.55 -7.51
C LEU A 19 30.75 32.10 -7.99
N TYR A 20 29.91 31.25 -8.58
CA TYR A 20 28.52 31.61 -8.84
C TYR A 20 27.84 31.85 -7.48
N SER A 21 27.59 33.11 -7.11
CA SER A 21 26.77 33.42 -5.93
C SER A 21 25.34 32.97 -6.21
N GLN A 22 24.76 32.13 -5.36
CA GLN A 22 23.34 31.79 -5.44
C GLN A 22 22.49 33.06 -5.38
N SER A 23 21.46 33.14 -6.20
CA SER A 23 20.49 34.22 -6.15
C SER A 23 19.75 34.25 -4.81
N ASP A 24 19.25 35.42 -4.38
CA ASP A 24 18.45 35.53 -3.15
C ASP A 24 17.25 34.57 -3.17
N LYS A 25 16.66 34.32 -4.35
CA LYS A 25 15.58 33.36 -4.53
C LYS A 25 15.99 31.92 -4.19
N GLU A 26 17.11 31.44 -4.74
CA GLU A 26 17.61 30.09 -4.47
C GLU A 26 17.97 29.90 -2.98
N GLN A 27 18.53 30.94 -2.35
CA GLN A 27 18.84 30.91 -0.92
C GLN A 27 17.57 30.85 -0.06
N ILE A 28 16.52 31.60 -0.42
CA ILE A 28 15.22 31.53 0.27
C ILE A 28 14.56 30.17 0.05
N GLU A 29 14.59 29.64 -1.16
CA GLU A 29 14.03 28.32 -1.48
C GLU A 29 14.71 27.22 -0.65
N ALA A 30 16.02 27.29 -0.42
CA ALA A 30 16.73 26.38 0.47
C ALA A 30 16.27 26.48 1.94
N VAL A 31 16.00 27.69 2.44
CA VAL A 31 15.44 27.90 3.80
C VAL A 31 14.04 27.31 3.91
N LEU A 32 13.19 27.52 2.90
CA LEU A 32 11.84 26.95 2.86
C LEU A 32 11.90 25.42 2.77
N GLU A 33 12.82 24.87 1.98
CA GLU A 33 13.04 23.44 1.86
C GLU A 33 13.46 22.82 3.19
N ASP A 34 14.39 23.43 3.93
CA ASP A 34 14.77 22.95 5.27
C ASP A 34 13.58 22.93 6.24
N PHE A 35 12.73 23.96 6.21
CA PHE A 35 11.50 23.95 7.02
C PHE A 35 10.51 22.86 6.59
N ILE A 36 10.27 22.72 5.29
CA ILE A 36 9.33 21.74 4.73
C ILE A 36 9.81 20.33 5.00
N VAL A 37 11.04 19.98 4.61
CA VAL A 37 11.65 18.66 4.87
C VAL A 37 11.74 18.39 6.36
N GLY A 38 12.11 19.41 7.14
CA GLY A 38 12.11 19.38 8.60
C GLY A 38 10.81 18.86 9.19
N THR A 39 9.69 19.44 8.74
CA THR A 39 8.38 19.12 9.27
C THR A 39 7.74 17.88 8.64
N GLU A 40 8.01 17.60 7.37
CA GLU A 40 7.46 16.43 6.67
C GLU A 40 8.18 15.13 7.03
N TYR A 41 9.46 15.18 7.42
CA TYR A 41 10.30 14.00 7.68
C TYR A 41 10.93 13.96 9.08
N ASN A 42 10.41 14.73 10.04
CA ASN A 42 10.89 14.75 11.44
C ASN A 42 12.40 15.11 11.60
N TYR A 43 12.89 16.14 10.89
CA TYR A 43 14.24 16.68 11.09
C TYR A 43 14.19 17.99 11.92
N PRO A 44 14.20 17.93 13.25
CA PRO A 44 14.10 19.12 14.11
C PRO A 44 15.25 20.11 13.89
N ASP A 45 16.45 19.62 13.58
CA ASP A 45 17.64 20.43 13.30
C ASP A 45 17.49 21.29 12.04
N ARG A 46 16.81 20.77 11.00
CA ARG A 46 16.50 21.56 9.79
C ARG A 46 15.46 22.63 10.08
N ILE A 47 14.46 22.32 10.92
CA ILE A 47 13.47 23.30 11.38
C ILE A 47 14.18 24.44 12.12
N GLU A 48 15.02 24.14 13.11
CA GLU A 48 15.75 25.18 13.86
C GLU A 48 16.67 26.00 12.95
N ARG A 49 17.36 25.35 12.02
CA ARG A 49 18.26 25.99 11.05
C ARG A 49 17.54 26.96 10.11
N ALA A 50 16.30 26.67 9.73
CA ALA A 50 15.52 27.55 8.85
C ALA A 50 15.12 28.87 9.53
N PHE A 51 15.05 28.90 10.86
CA PHE A 51 14.56 30.05 11.63
C PHE A 51 15.69 30.88 12.24
N TYR A 52 15.41 32.17 12.44
CA TYR A 52 16.16 32.99 13.37
C TYR A 52 15.80 32.60 14.81
N PRO A 53 16.76 32.42 15.74
CA PRO A 53 16.48 31.85 17.07
C PRO A 53 15.38 32.56 17.88
N GLU A 54 15.24 33.87 17.72
CA GLU A 54 14.27 34.70 18.45
C GLU A 54 12.93 34.86 17.73
N ALA A 55 12.79 34.26 16.54
CA ALA A 55 11.57 34.31 15.76
C ALA A 55 10.36 33.85 16.59
N GLN A 56 9.19 34.41 16.28
CA GLN A 56 7.94 34.05 16.94
C GLN A 56 7.02 33.33 15.97
N MET A 57 6.43 32.24 16.46
CA MET A 57 5.49 31.42 15.73
C MET A 57 4.14 31.48 16.43
N PHE A 58 3.12 31.92 15.71
CA PHE A 58 1.73 31.91 16.18
C PHE A 58 0.97 30.85 15.40
N LEU A 59 0.53 29.80 16.08
CA LEU A 59 -0.14 28.66 15.47
C LEU A 59 -1.64 28.72 15.72
N HIS A 60 -2.41 28.24 14.74
CA HIS A 60 -3.83 28.01 14.90
C HIS A 60 -4.06 26.68 15.60
N ASN A 61 -4.89 26.66 16.64
CA ASN A 61 -5.60 25.46 17.05
C ASN A 61 -7.10 25.69 16.85
N ALA A 62 -7.83 24.63 16.53
CA ALA A 62 -9.27 24.69 16.25
C ALA A 62 -10.12 25.18 17.45
N ALA A 63 -9.50 25.51 18.58
CA ALA A 63 -10.12 26.05 19.79
C ALA A 63 -9.99 27.58 19.92
N ASP A 64 -9.54 28.28 18.87
CA ASP A 64 -9.31 29.74 18.83
C ASP A 64 -8.42 30.26 19.98
N THR A 65 -7.53 29.41 20.52
CA THR A 65 -6.56 29.83 21.54
C THR A 65 -5.21 30.08 20.90
N LEU A 66 -4.57 31.20 21.28
CA LEU A 66 -3.29 31.60 20.72
C LEU A 66 -2.19 30.64 21.21
N LEU A 67 -1.68 29.81 20.30
CA LEU A 67 -0.50 29.00 20.55
C LEU A 67 0.75 29.74 20.09
N ARG A 68 1.64 30.03 21.03
CA ARG A 68 2.91 30.72 20.77
C ARG A 68 4.09 29.76 20.98
N PHE A 69 4.97 29.70 19.99
CA PHE A 69 6.17 28.86 20.02
C PHE A 69 7.41 29.67 19.63
N SER A 70 8.54 29.39 20.27
CA SER A 70 9.86 29.66 19.71
C SER A 70 10.24 28.57 18.69
N PRO A 71 11.25 28.78 17.83
CA PRO A 71 11.70 27.78 16.87
C PRO A 71 12.09 26.45 17.53
N ALA A 72 12.82 26.50 18.65
CA ALA A 72 13.21 25.31 19.40
C ALA A 72 12.00 24.55 19.98
N GLN A 73 11.01 25.27 20.51
CA GLN A 73 9.78 24.63 21.01
C GLN A 73 8.98 23.97 19.89
N TYR A 74 8.92 24.59 18.71
CA TYR A 74 8.22 24.02 17.55
C TYR A 74 8.97 22.82 16.97
N ALA A 75 10.30 22.92 16.81
CA ALA A 75 11.14 21.82 16.36
C ALA A 75 11.04 20.60 17.29
N ASN A 76 10.91 20.82 18.60
CA ASN A 76 10.72 19.74 19.57
C ASN A 76 9.41 18.93 19.37
N LEU A 77 8.42 19.45 18.63
CA LEU A 77 7.23 18.66 18.27
C LEU A 77 7.57 17.49 17.33
N TYR A 78 8.71 17.57 16.63
CA TYR A 78 9.17 16.66 15.60
C TYR A 78 10.26 15.69 16.09
N THR A 79 10.46 15.57 17.41
CA THR A 79 11.42 14.62 18.02
C THR A 79 10.79 13.28 18.38
N ARG A 80 9.46 13.15 18.27
CA ARG A 80 8.71 11.95 18.66
C ARG A 80 8.96 10.74 17.75
N ARG A 81 9.40 10.98 16.51
CA ARG A 81 9.69 9.95 15.51
C ARG A 81 11.15 10.10 15.05
N LYS A 82 11.75 8.99 14.58
CA LYS A 82 13.13 8.98 14.08
C LYS A 82 13.25 9.96 12.89
N PRO A 83 14.30 10.79 12.81
CA PRO A 83 14.53 11.63 11.64
C PRO A 83 14.54 10.81 10.34
N GLY A 84 13.88 11.33 9.32
CA GLY A 84 13.57 10.63 8.07
C GLY A 84 12.18 9.98 8.01
N THR A 85 11.49 9.84 9.15
CA THR A 85 10.13 9.26 9.16
C THR A 85 9.12 10.27 8.62
N ARG A 86 8.28 9.89 7.65
CA ARG A 86 7.27 10.78 7.05
C ARG A 86 6.10 11.08 8.01
N ASN A 87 5.57 12.31 7.96
CA ASN A 87 4.51 12.81 8.86
C ASN A 87 3.11 12.95 8.25
N LYS A 88 2.85 12.42 7.04
CA LYS A 88 1.58 12.62 6.30
C LYS A 88 1.13 14.10 6.24
N ARG A 89 2.11 15.00 6.38
CA ARG A 89 2.00 16.43 6.18
C ARG A 89 2.46 16.68 4.76
N TYR A 90 1.72 17.48 4.00
CA TYR A 90 2.22 17.92 2.71
C TYR A 90 2.04 19.41 2.49
N THR A 91 3.14 20.01 2.08
CA THR A 91 3.34 21.44 2.05
C THR A 91 3.69 21.86 0.63
N SER A 92 3.04 22.92 0.16
CA SER A 92 3.39 23.59 -1.09
C SER A 92 3.62 25.08 -0.83
N VAL A 93 4.63 25.64 -1.49
CA VAL A 93 4.83 27.08 -1.57
C VAL A 93 3.89 27.62 -2.65
N THR A 94 2.94 28.47 -2.25
CA THR A 94 1.89 29.01 -3.13
C THR A 94 2.13 30.46 -3.53
N ALA A 95 2.99 31.18 -2.79
CA ALA A 95 3.48 32.50 -3.16
C ALA A 95 4.86 32.73 -2.52
N LEU A 96 5.73 33.44 -3.24
CA LEU A 96 7.01 33.95 -2.76
C LEU A 96 7.24 35.34 -3.36
N GLU A 97 7.43 36.34 -2.50
CA GLU A 97 7.72 37.71 -2.89
C GLU A 97 9.00 38.18 -2.17
N ILE A 98 9.93 38.76 -2.92
CA ILE A 98 11.22 39.21 -2.41
C ILE A 98 11.31 40.72 -2.63
N VAL A 99 11.59 41.47 -1.57
CA VAL A 99 11.73 42.92 -1.60
C VAL A 99 13.05 43.28 -0.91
N LEU A 100 14.08 43.56 -1.71
CA LEU A 100 15.43 43.87 -1.24
C LEU A 100 15.97 42.77 -0.30
N ASP A 101 15.98 43.03 1.01
CA ASP A 101 16.55 42.18 2.04
C ASP A 101 15.50 41.55 2.97
N VAL A 102 14.22 41.61 2.58
CA VAL A 102 13.08 40.91 3.18
C VAL A 102 12.36 40.05 2.13
N ALA A 103 11.66 39.01 2.59
CA ALA A 103 10.79 38.21 1.74
C ALA A 103 9.59 37.68 2.50
N TYR A 104 8.53 37.37 1.76
CA TYR A 104 7.31 36.76 2.25
C TYR A 104 7.05 35.47 1.49
N ALA A 105 6.73 34.39 2.21
CA ALA A 105 6.31 33.13 1.61
C ALA A 105 4.96 32.68 2.18
N LYS A 106 4.04 32.28 1.29
CA LYS A 106 2.77 31.64 1.65
C LYS A 106 2.87 30.15 1.39
N LEU A 107 2.76 29.35 2.43
CA LEU A 107 2.72 27.90 2.35
C LEU A 107 1.29 27.42 2.58
N GLN A 108 0.82 26.51 1.74
CA GLN A 108 -0.37 25.71 2.01
C GLN A 108 0.08 24.36 2.55
N VAL A 109 -0.37 24.03 3.75
CA VAL A 109 -0.02 22.79 4.46
C VAL A 109 -1.30 22.01 4.66
N ASN A 110 -1.51 20.93 3.93
CA ASN A 110 -2.60 20.03 4.28
C ASN A 110 -2.07 18.98 5.25
N ILE A 111 -2.82 18.79 6.34
CA ILE A 111 -2.63 17.69 7.29
C ILE A 111 -3.98 16.98 7.33
N PRO A 112 -4.26 16.11 6.34
CA PRO A 112 -5.60 15.58 6.16
C PRO A 112 -6.12 14.80 7.38
N SER A 113 -5.23 14.16 8.15
CA SER A 113 -5.56 13.49 9.42
C SER A 113 -6.13 14.43 10.49
N PHE A 114 -5.81 15.72 10.45
CA PHE A 114 -6.42 16.73 11.34
C PHE A 114 -7.75 17.23 10.80
N GLY A 115 -8.07 16.96 9.53
CA GLY A 115 -9.25 17.49 8.86
C GLY A 115 -9.15 18.98 8.52
N TYR A 116 -7.94 19.55 8.52
CA TYR A 116 -7.69 20.97 8.25
C TYR A 116 -6.62 21.17 7.18
N ARG A 117 -6.84 22.22 6.39
CA ARG A 117 -5.83 22.85 5.55
C ARG A 117 -5.32 24.08 6.28
N TYR A 118 -4.02 24.16 6.47
CA TYR A 118 -3.35 25.27 7.11
C TYR A 118 -2.70 26.18 6.07
N TYR A 119 -2.64 27.47 6.40
CA TYR A 119 -1.93 28.48 5.64
C TYR A 119 -0.86 29.10 6.54
N ASP A 120 0.38 28.79 6.23
CA ASP A 120 1.56 29.33 6.92
C ASP A 120 2.05 30.56 6.16
N LEU A 121 2.07 31.70 6.83
CA LEU A 121 2.69 32.92 6.32
C LEU A 121 4.03 33.10 7.00
N LEU A 122 5.10 33.07 6.21
CA LEU A 122 6.47 33.20 6.67
C LEU A 122 7.03 34.56 6.26
N LEU A 123 7.57 35.29 7.24
CA LEU A 123 8.37 36.48 7.01
C LEU A 123 9.85 36.08 7.10
N LEU A 124 10.61 36.40 6.06
CA LEU A 124 12.03 36.11 5.97
C LEU A 124 12.85 37.40 5.89
N LYS A 125 14.05 37.37 6.44
CA LYS A 125 15.00 38.48 6.44
C LYS A 125 16.39 37.98 6.10
N ARG A 126 17.13 38.75 5.30
CA ARG A 126 18.57 38.55 5.13
C ARG A 126 19.31 39.15 6.34
N LEU A 127 19.99 38.30 7.10
CA LEU A 127 20.75 38.61 8.31
C LEU A 127 22.16 38.02 8.14
N GLU A 128 23.20 38.82 8.33
CA GLU A 128 24.61 38.35 8.23
C GLU A 128 24.89 37.56 6.94
N GLU A 129 24.38 38.06 5.81
CA GLU A 129 24.47 37.44 4.47
C GLU A 129 23.72 36.10 4.29
N GLN A 130 22.84 35.73 5.24
CA GLN A 130 22.00 34.53 5.14
C GLN A 130 20.52 34.87 5.29
N TRP A 131 19.66 34.15 4.56
CA TRP A 131 18.21 34.24 4.73
C TRP A 131 17.76 33.38 5.91
N LYS A 132 16.83 33.90 6.72
CA LYS A 132 16.19 33.19 7.83
C LYS A 132 14.71 33.52 7.91
N ILE A 133 13.90 32.57 8.37
CA ILE A 133 12.52 32.84 8.78
C ILE A 133 12.57 33.58 10.13
N VAL A 134 12.08 34.81 10.15
CA VAL A 134 12.03 35.67 11.35
C VAL A 134 10.65 35.73 11.99
N GLY A 135 9.62 35.24 11.31
CA GLY A 135 8.28 35.13 11.87
C GLY A 135 7.41 34.15 11.10
N LYS A 136 6.49 33.51 11.82
CA LYS A 136 5.48 32.61 11.25
C LYS A 136 4.13 32.86 11.91
N VAL A 137 3.10 33.01 11.08
CA VAL A 137 1.70 32.96 11.54
C VAL A 137 0.95 31.90 10.75
N THR A 138 0.03 31.21 11.40
CA THR A 138 -0.77 30.14 10.79
C THR A 138 -2.25 30.44 10.95
N SER A 139 -3.00 30.23 9.88
CA SER A 139 -4.46 30.06 9.93
C SER A 139 -4.84 28.69 9.38
N ALA A 140 -6.08 28.26 9.58
CA ALA A 140 -6.59 27.02 9.02
C ALA A 140 -8.04 27.14 8.56
N GLU A 141 -8.42 26.28 7.63
CA GLU A 141 -9.80 26.03 7.23
C GLU A 141 -10.07 24.51 7.27
N PRO A 142 -11.28 24.07 7.61
CA PRO A 142 -11.64 22.65 7.52
C PRO A 142 -11.51 22.14 6.08
N ILE A 143 -11.02 20.91 5.90
CA ILE A 143 -11.10 20.20 4.63
C ILE A 143 -12.52 19.62 4.52
N PRO A 144 -13.31 19.99 3.49
CA PRO A 144 -14.63 19.42 3.33
C PRO A 144 -14.54 17.92 3.06
N LYS A 145 -15.33 17.11 3.78
CA LYS A 145 -15.26 15.64 3.70
C LYS A 145 -16.42 15.02 2.93
N THR A 146 -17.50 15.77 2.69
CA THR A 146 -18.66 15.23 1.97
C THR A 146 -18.58 15.51 0.46
N PRO A 147 -19.10 14.60 -0.39
CA PRO A 147 -19.19 14.84 -1.84
C PRO A 147 -19.92 16.14 -2.22
N ALA A 148 -20.81 16.62 -1.34
CA ALA A 148 -21.62 17.82 -1.56
C ALA A 148 -20.82 19.13 -1.43
N GLU A 149 -19.66 19.11 -0.75
CA GLU A 149 -18.93 20.32 -0.35
C GLU A 149 -17.66 20.58 -1.18
N ALA A 150 -17.09 19.56 -1.84
CA ALA A 150 -15.93 19.71 -2.72
C ALA A 150 -15.88 18.61 -3.79
N GLN A 151 -16.18 18.98 -5.04
CA GLN A 151 -16.20 18.01 -6.15
C GLN A 151 -14.78 17.75 -6.66
N ALA A 152 -14.12 16.71 -6.15
CA ALA A 152 -12.98 16.12 -6.83
C ALA A 152 -13.41 15.72 -8.24
N LYS A 153 -12.52 15.93 -9.23
CA LYS A 153 -12.73 15.46 -10.59
C LYS A 153 -11.67 14.41 -10.91
N PRO A 154 -11.81 13.17 -10.40
CA PRO A 154 -10.81 12.13 -10.63
C PRO A 154 -10.78 11.72 -12.10
N GLU A 155 -9.58 11.66 -12.67
CA GLU A 155 -9.31 11.23 -14.04
C GLU A 155 -8.23 10.15 -14.04
N LYS A 156 -8.32 9.22 -15.01
CA LYS A 156 -7.33 8.16 -15.18
C LYS A 156 -6.21 8.61 -16.11
N GLU A 157 -4.98 8.34 -15.70
CA GLU A 157 -3.77 8.53 -16.50
C GLU A 157 -3.03 7.19 -16.61
N VAL A 158 -2.86 6.68 -17.82
CA VAL A 158 -2.08 5.45 -18.04
C VAL A 158 -0.59 5.79 -17.93
N VAL A 159 0.08 5.18 -16.96
CA VAL A 159 1.51 5.39 -16.70
C VAL A 159 2.35 4.34 -17.41
N ILE A 160 2.00 3.07 -17.21
CA ILE A 160 2.65 1.89 -17.82
C ILE A 160 1.57 0.99 -18.43
N SER A 161 1.86 0.38 -19.58
CA SER A 161 1.04 -0.64 -20.24
C SER A 161 1.87 -1.88 -20.60
N GLY A 162 1.24 -2.90 -21.19
CA GLY A 162 1.90 -4.13 -21.63
C GLY A 162 2.38 -5.01 -20.48
N LEU A 163 1.69 -4.99 -19.34
CA LEU A 163 1.96 -5.84 -18.19
C LEU A 163 1.11 -7.13 -18.23
N LYS A 164 1.68 -8.25 -17.81
CA LYS A 164 1.04 -9.57 -17.80
C LYS A 164 0.18 -9.79 -16.55
N LYS A 165 -1.01 -9.17 -16.53
CA LYS A 165 -1.94 -9.18 -15.38
C LYS A 165 -1.24 -8.77 -14.07
N PRO A 166 -0.84 -7.49 -13.92
CA PRO A 166 -0.14 -7.00 -12.73
C PRO A 166 -0.99 -7.23 -11.47
N TRP A 167 -0.45 -7.94 -10.49
CA TRP A 167 -1.19 -8.38 -9.28
C TRP A 167 -0.98 -7.46 -8.09
N SER A 168 0.28 -7.10 -7.81
CA SER A 168 0.62 -6.15 -6.75
C SER A 168 1.86 -5.36 -7.08
N MET A 169 2.05 -4.25 -6.37
CA MET A 169 3.29 -3.50 -6.39
C MET A 169 3.61 -2.92 -5.02
N ALA A 170 4.89 -2.65 -4.78
CA ALA A 170 5.41 -1.96 -3.61
C ALA A 170 6.44 -0.92 -4.05
N PHE A 171 6.39 0.28 -3.47
CA PHE A 171 7.28 1.38 -3.81
C PHE A 171 8.64 1.19 -3.13
N LEU A 172 9.71 1.16 -3.94
CA LEU A 172 11.10 1.22 -3.49
C LEU A 172 11.53 2.66 -3.23
N SER A 173 10.97 3.60 -3.99
CA SER A 173 11.18 5.03 -3.88
C SER A 173 9.93 5.77 -4.38
N GLU A 174 9.99 7.09 -4.55
CA GLU A 174 8.85 7.85 -5.10
C GLU A 174 8.48 7.47 -6.54
N ASN A 175 9.47 7.03 -7.32
CA ASN A 175 9.33 6.76 -8.75
C ASN A 175 9.56 5.29 -9.12
N GLU A 176 10.17 4.49 -8.24
CA GLU A 176 10.46 3.09 -8.51
C GLU A 176 9.56 2.14 -7.72
N VAL A 177 9.07 1.10 -8.39
CA VAL A 177 8.25 0.05 -7.78
C VAL A 177 8.81 -1.33 -8.08
N LEU A 178 8.67 -2.26 -7.14
CA LEU A 178 8.61 -3.69 -7.45
C LEU A 178 7.17 -4.04 -7.80
N LEU A 179 6.96 -4.76 -8.89
CA LEU A 179 5.65 -5.19 -9.37
C LEU A 179 5.64 -6.68 -9.66
N ALA A 180 4.69 -7.41 -9.09
CA ALA A 180 4.45 -8.82 -9.39
C ALA A 180 3.40 -8.96 -10.49
N GLU A 181 3.76 -9.61 -11.60
CA GLU A 181 2.84 -9.98 -12.67
C GLU A 181 2.30 -11.39 -12.44
N LYS A 182 0.97 -11.55 -12.34
CA LYS A 182 0.36 -12.86 -12.05
C LYS A 182 0.79 -13.91 -13.07
N ASP A 183 0.73 -13.57 -14.35
CA ASP A 183 1.07 -14.49 -15.45
C ASP A 183 2.53 -14.33 -15.92
N GLY A 184 3.26 -13.36 -15.38
CA GLY A 184 4.62 -13.00 -15.76
C GLY A 184 5.66 -13.37 -14.70
N THR A 185 6.36 -12.35 -14.24
CA THR A 185 7.47 -12.40 -13.28
C THR A 185 7.40 -11.22 -12.29
N LEU A 186 8.41 -11.06 -11.44
CA LEU A 186 8.62 -9.85 -10.65
C LEU A 186 9.45 -8.84 -11.45
N LEU A 187 9.01 -7.59 -11.48
CA LEU A 187 9.63 -6.49 -12.21
C LEU A 187 10.09 -5.38 -11.25
N ARG A 188 11.22 -4.74 -11.53
CA ARG A 188 11.50 -3.37 -11.07
C ARG A 188 11.09 -2.41 -12.19
N ILE A 189 10.29 -1.40 -11.86
CA ILE A 189 9.75 -0.44 -12.83
C ILE A 189 10.04 0.97 -12.33
N ASP A 190 10.61 1.80 -13.21
CA ASP A 190 10.68 3.25 -13.05
C ASP A 190 9.45 3.86 -13.74
N LEU A 191 8.59 4.51 -12.95
CA LEU A 191 7.33 5.08 -13.40
C LEU A 191 7.51 6.34 -14.26
N GLU A 192 8.62 7.07 -14.10
CA GLU A 192 8.89 8.32 -14.81
C GLU A 192 9.64 8.04 -16.13
N ALA A 193 10.73 7.27 -16.04
CA ALA A 193 11.48 6.81 -17.21
C ALA A 193 10.72 5.77 -18.04
N LYS A 194 9.64 5.20 -17.48
CA LYS A 194 8.80 4.14 -18.07
C LYS A 194 9.62 2.92 -18.50
N SER A 195 10.67 2.64 -17.73
CA SER A 195 11.57 1.52 -17.98
C SER A 195 11.28 0.38 -16.99
N ARG A 196 11.57 -0.86 -17.38
CA ARG A 196 11.35 -2.03 -16.53
C ARG A 196 12.44 -3.08 -16.70
N LYS A 197 12.76 -3.78 -15.62
CA LYS A 197 13.71 -4.90 -15.58
C LYS A 197 13.11 -6.07 -14.83
N GLU A 198 13.41 -7.28 -15.25
CA GLU A 198 13.02 -8.49 -14.53
C GLU A 198 13.92 -8.73 -13.33
N ILE A 199 13.33 -9.16 -12.21
CA ILE A 199 14.06 -9.64 -11.05
C ILE A 199 14.39 -11.11 -11.24
N SER A 200 15.68 -11.44 -11.13
CA SER A 200 16.19 -12.82 -11.21
C SER A 200 16.24 -13.50 -9.84
N GLY A 201 16.51 -14.81 -9.80
CA GLY A 201 16.63 -15.56 -8.53
C GLY A 201 15.29 -15.97 -7.89
N LEU A 202 14.19 -15.86 -8.64
CA LEU A 202 12.86 -16.26 -8.18
C LEU A 202 12.68 -17.78 -8.17
N PRO A 203 11.81 -18.32 -7.29
CA PRO A 203 11.40 -19.72 -7.31
C PRO A 203 10.91 -20.20 -8.68
N THR A 204 11.19 -21.47 -8.98
CA THR A 204 10.83 -22.14 -10.24
C THR A 204 9.52 -22.91 -10.18
N ASP A 205 8.98 -23.13 -8.99
CA ASP A 205 7.79 -23.94 -8.72
C ASP A 205 6.49 -23.13 -8.75
N VAL A 206 6.49 -21.97 -9.40
CA VAL A 206 5.31 -21.11 -9.54
C VAL A 206 4.30 -21.80 -10.44
N GLY A 207 3.08 -21.97 -9.96
CA GLY A 207 1.96 -22.50 -10.70
C GLY A 207 1.69 -21.68 -11.95
N ARG A 208 1.63 -22.39 -13.09
CA ARG A 208 1.33 -21.83 -14.40
C ARG A 208 0.02 -22.42 -14.93
N ALA A 209 -0.31 -22.10 -16.17
CA ALA A 209 -1.45 -22.71 -16.83
C ALA A 209 -1.20 -24.20 -17.06
N ILE A 210 -2.23 -25.02 -16.81
CA ILE A 210 -2.18 -26.49 -16.93
C ILE A 210 -3.24 -26.97 -17.91
N ALA A 211 -3.00 -28.10 -18.56
CA ALA A 211 -3.98 -28.74 -19.43
C ALA A 211 -5.01 -29.50 -18.57
N ILE A 212 -6.28 -29.12 -18.66
CA ILE A 212 -7.30 -29.63 -17.74
C ILE A 212 -7.96 -30.89 -18.31
N ASP A 213 -7.88 -31.99 -17.56
CA ASP A 213 -8.68 -33.17 -17.78
C ASP A 213 -9.74 -33.35 -16.68
N THR A 214 -10.95 -32.87 -16.93
CA THR A 214 -12.05 -33.02 -15.96
C THR A 214 -12.53 -34.47 -15.76
N THR A 215 -12.10 -35.45 -16.56
CA THR A 215 -12.60 -36.83 -16.47
C THR A 215 -11.97 -37.63 -15.32
N VAL A 216 -10.78 -37.21 -14.88
CA VAL A 216 -10.04 -37.85 -13.77
C VAL A 216 -10.21 -37.12 -12.43
N HIS A 217 -11.02 -36.07 -12.40
CA HIS A 217 -11.24 -35.24 -11.21
C HIS A 217 -12.71 -35.22 -10.80
N ARG A 218 -12.97 -35.08 -9.50
CA ARG A 218 -14.32 -34.86 -8.97
C ARG A 218 -14.95 -33.63 -9.63
N ASN A 219 -16.22 -33.74 -10.02
CA ASN A 219 -16.96 -32.62 -10.61
C ASN A 219 -16.89 -31.38 -9.70
N GLY A 220 -16.68 -30.20 -10.29
CA GLY A 220 -16.56 -28.92 -9.57
C GLY A 220 -15.12 -28.48 -9.23
N ILE A 221 -14.12 -29.37 -9.26
CA ILE A 221 -12.71 -28.99 -9.04
C ILE A 221 -12.23 -27.97 -10.09
N TYR A 222 -12.64 -28.18 -11.34
CA TYR A 222 -12.41 -27.28 -12.46
C TYR A 222 -13.76 -26.77 -13.02
N PRO A 223 -13.79 -25.62 -13.72
CA PRO A 223 -15.02 -25.10 -14.32
C PRO A 223 -15.62 -26.05 -15.35
N GLY A 224 -16.95 -25.97 -15.49
CA GLY A 224 -17.64 -26.60 -16.61
C GLY A 224 -17.07 -26.12 -17.95
N GLY A 225 -16.83 -27.05 -18.88
CA GLY A 225 -16.28 -26.75 -20.20
C GLY A 225 -14.78 -26.40 -20.21
N ALA A 226 -14.05 -26.71 -19.12
CA ALA A 226 -12.60 -26.55 -19.06
C ALA A 226 -11.82 -27.76 -19.64
N HIS A 227 -12.47 -28.91 -19.84
CA HIS A 227 -11.83 -30.11 -20.40
C HIS A 227 -11.12 -29.80 -21.73
N GLY A 228 -9.86 -30.22 -21.83
CA GLY A 228 -9.00 -30.02 -23.00
C GLY A 228 -8.44 -28.60 -23.16
N LYS A 229 -8.67 -27.69 -22.21
CA LYS A 229 -8.13 -26.32 -22.25
C LYS A 229 -6.93 -26.16 -21.32
N THR A 230 -5.99 -25.31 -21.72
CA THR A 230 -4.85 -24.91 -20.89
C THR A 230 -5.16 -23.60 -20.17
N LEU A 231 -5.36 -23.64 -18.84
CA LEU A 231 -5.82 -22.47 -18.07
C LEU A 231 -5.07 -22.36 -16.73
N ALA A 232 -4.86 -21.13 -16.26
CA ALA A 232 -4.33 -20.83 -14.92
C ALA A 232 -5.40 -20.29 -13.95
N PHE A 233 -6.42 -19.59 -14.45
CA PHE A 233 -7.34 -18.74 -13.68
C PHE A 233 -6.61 -17.91 -12.62
N ASN A 234 -6.72 -18.27 -11.34
CA ASN A 234 -6.19 -17.49 -10.22
C ASN A 234 -4.77 -17.89 -9.84
N ALA A 235 -4.14 -18.85 -10.51
CA ALA A 235 -2.74 -19.20 -10.26
C ALA A 235 -1.77 -18.13 -10.81
N GLY A 236 -0.61 -18.01 -10.17
CA GLY A 236 0.47 -17.11 -10.55
C GLY A 236 1.22 -16.51 -9.36
N TRP A 237 1.91 -15.40 -9.62
CA TRP A 237 2.46 -14.51 -8.59
C TRP A 237 1.36 -13.62 -7.99
N PHE A 238 1.44 -13.37 -6.68
CA PHE A 238 0.44 -12.57 -5.97
C PHE A 238 1.08 -11.32 -5.36
N GLN A 239 1.21 -11.28 -4.03
CA GLN A 239 1.58 -10.09 -3.28
C GLN A 239 3.10 -9.95 -3.20
N VAL A 240 3.62 -8.76 -3.48
CA VAL A 240 4.95 -8.30 -3.09
C VAL A 240 4.83 -7.29 -1.94
N LEU A 241 5.64 -7.44 -0.90
CA LEU A 241 5.79 -6.48 0.19
C LEU A 241 7.27 -6.22 0.46
N LEU A 242 7.59 -5.00 0.86
CA LEU A 242 8.90 -4.69 1.46
C LEU A 242 8.82 -4.95 2.96
N ASP A 243 9.93 -5.38 3.57
CA ASP A 243 10.05 -5.45 5.02
C ASP A 243 9.79 -4.07 5.66
N PRO A 244 9.19 -3.99 6.86
CA PRO A 244 9.04 -2.72 7.57
C PRO A 244 10.37 -1.97 7.80
N ASP A 245 11.50 -2.69 7.85
CA ASP A 245 12.84 -2.13 7.96
C ASP A 245 13.65 -2.31 6.65
N PHE A 246 12.98 -2.25 5.49
CA PHE A 246 13.58 -2.52 4.17
C PHE A 246 14.84 -1.69 3.89
N GLU A 247 14.84 -0.40 4.22
CA GLU A 247 16.01 0.49 4.05
C GLU A 247 17.27 -0.04 4.74
N GLU A 248 17.12 -0.87 5.79
CA GLU A 248 18.24 -1.42 6.55
C GLU A 248 18.58 -2.86 6.12
N ASN A 249 17.60 -3.67 5.70
CA ASN A 249 17.77 -5.11 5.51
C ASN A 249 17.50 -5.65 4.09
N GLN A 250 16.85 -4.86 3.24
CA GLN A 250 16.48 -5.17 1.85
C GLN A 250 15.65 -6.46 1.68
N TYR A 251 14.93 -6.92 2.72
CA TYR A 251 14.07 -8.09 2.60
C TYR A 251 12.75 -7.78 1.87
N VAL A 252 12.41 -8.63 0.91
CA VAL A 252 11.15 -8.60 0.16
C VAL A 252 10.40 -9.90 0.40
N TYR A 253 9.08 -9.81 0.55
CA TYR A 253 8.17 -10.94 0.80
C TYR A 253 7.31 -11.15 -0.43
N LEU A 254 7.18 -12.41 -0.86
CA LEU A 254 6.40 -12.79 -2.02
C LEU A 254 5.43 -13.90 -1.66
N SER A 255 4.18 -13.77 -2.10
CA SER A 255 3.22 -14.86 -2.12
C SER A 255 2.92 -15.29 -3.55
N TYR A 256 2.73 -16.60 -3.75
CA TYR A 256 2.43 -17.16 -5.07
C TYR A 256 1.76 -18.53 -4.93
N SER A 257 1.07 -18.97 -5.97
CA SER A 257 0.65 -20.37 -6.06
C SER A 257 1.87 -21.22 -6.40
N SER A 258 2.31 -22.10 -5.51
CA SER A 258 3.31 -23.11 -5.79
C SER A 258 2.63 -24.36 -6.36
N MET A 259 3.26 -25.03 -7.33
CA MET A 259 2.71 -26.18 -8.03
C MET A 259 3.70 -27.34 -8.03
N ASN A 260 3.19 -28.56 -7.81
CA ASN A 260 3.98 -29.78 -7.82
C ASN A 260 3.97 -30.45 -9.22
N ALA A 261 4.67 -31.58 -9.35
CA ALA A 261 4.75 -32.35 -10.60
C ALA A 261 3.41 -33.00 -11.03
N GLU A 262 2.42 -33.04 -10.13
CA GLU A 262 1.07 -33.57 -10.40
C GLU A 262 0.07 -32.46 -10.73
N GLU A 263 0.56 -31.25 -11.04
CA GLU A 263 -0.23 -30.07 -11.37
C GLU A 263 -1.20 -29.63 -10.25
N ALA A 264 -0.99 -30.11 -9.03
CA ALA A 264 -1.68 -29.66 -7.84
C ALA A 264 -0.96 -28.45 -7.23
N ALA A 265 -1.73 -27.51 -6.67
CA ALA A 265 -1.20 -26.22 -6.25
C ALA A 265 -1.63 -25.84 -4.82
N ALA A 266 -0.80 -25.03 -4.17
CA ALA A 266 -1.05 -24.46 -2.84
C ALA A 266 -0.39 -23.07 -2.73
N LEU A 267 -0.89 -22.22 -1.82
CA LEU A 267 -0.25 -20.94 -1.56
C LEU A 267 1.10 -21.15 -0.86
N LYS A 268 2.14 -20.47 -1.34
CA LYS A 268 3.44 -20.40 -0.68
C LYS A 268 3.84 -18.94 -0.46
N VAL A 269 4.45 -18.67 0.68
CA VAL A 269 5.01 -17.37 1.05
C VAL A 269 6.49 -17.55 1.32
N ILE A 270 7.29 -16.70 0.68
CA ILE A 270 8.74 -16.66 0.82
C ILE A 270 9.19 -15.26 1.23
N ARG A 271 10.42 -15.14 1.72
CA ARG A 271 11.18 -13.90 1.64
C ARG A 271 12.51 -14.13 0.94
N GLY A 272 13.13 -13.05 0.48
CA GLY A 272 14.53 -13.04 0.07
C GLY A 272 15.09 -11.62 0.14
N LYS A 273 16.41 -11.47 0.09
CA LYS A 273 17.08 -10.16 0.02
C LYS A 273 17.12 -9.67 -1.42
N LEU A 274 16.70 -8.44 -1.65
CA LEU A 274 16.84 -7.78 -2.95
C LEU A 274 18.23 -7.17 -3.08
N VAL A 275 19.07 -7.74 -3.94
CA VAL A 275 20.43 -7.26 -4.22
C VAL A 275 20.50 -6.86 -5.69
N GLY A 276 20.43 -5.56 -5.97
CA GLY A 276 20.28 -5.05 -7.34
C GLY A 276 18.98 -5.57 -7.97
N ASP A 277 19.08 -6.23 -9.13
CA ASP A 277 17.94 -6.81 -9.86
C ASP A 277 17.83 -8.34 -9.64
N ARG A 278 18.21 -8.82 -8.44
CA ARG A 278 18.21 -10.24 -8.06
C ARG A 278 17.68 -10.44 -6.65
N LEU A 279 16.91 -11.52 -6.47
CA LEU A 279 16.52 -12.03 -5.15
C LEU A 279 17.53 -13.10 -4.70
N GLU A 280 18.08 -12.93 -3.50
CA GLU A 280 19.04 -13.83 -2.85
C GLU A 280 18.49 -14.33 -1.51
N GLU A 281 19.14 -15.34 -0.92
CA GLU A 281 18.77 -15.89 0.40
C GLU A 281 17.26 -16.22 0.52
N VAL A 282 16.72 -16.89 -0.50
CA VAL A 282 15.28 -17.17 -0.58
C VAL A 282 14.89 -18.26 0.41
N GLU A 283 13.97 -17.93 1.32
CA GLU A 283 13.48 -18.79 2.38
C GLU A 283 11.96 -18.93 2.30
N THR A 284 11.45 -20.16 2.45
CA THR A 284 9.99 -20.38 2.62
C THR A 284 9.59 -20.08 4.04
N LEU A 285 8.68 -19.12 4.21
CA LEU A 285 8.12 -18.73 5.50
C LEU A 285 6.84 -19.50 5.84
N PHE A 286 6.01 -19.73 4.81
CA PHE A 286 4.73 -20.39 5.00
C PHE A 286 4.31 -21.16 3.76
N PHE A 287 3.67 -22.31 3.98
CA PHE A 287 3.11 -23.18 2.95
C PHE A 287 1.72 -23.64 3.37
N ALA A 288 0.69 -23.21 2.64
CA ALA A 288 -0.72 -23.52 2.86
C ALA A 288 -1.11 -24.89 2.27
N GLY A 289 -0.33 -25.91 2.61
CA GLY A 289 -0.57 -27.27 2.15
C GLY A 289 -1.83 -27.92 2.74
N PRO A 290 -2.22 -29.09 2.20
CA PRO A 290 -1.53 -29.84 1.15
C PRO A 290 -1.69 -29.22 -0.25
N TYR A 291 -0.89 -29.68 -1.22
CA TYR A 291 -1.17 -29.40 -2.64
C TYR A 291 -2.56 -29.97 -3.00
N SER A 292 -3.33 -29.20 -3.75
CA SER A 292 -4.68 -29.60 -4.19
C SER A 292 -4.94 -29.16 -5.63
N HIS A 293 -5.63 -30.02 -6.40
CA HIS A 293 -6.12 -29.68 -7.74
C HIS A 293 -7.17 -28.57 -7.68
N GLY A 294 -7.30 -27.82 -8.78
CA GLY A 294 -8.21 -26.68 -8.91
C GLY A 294 -7.48 -25.36 -9.10
N LEU A 295 -8.21 -24.33 -9.55
CA LEU A 295 -7.61 -23.09 -10.05
C LEU A 295 -8.11 -21.83 -9.31
N PHE A 296 -8.75 -22.00 -8.16
CA PHE A 296 -9.51 -20.95 -7.46
C PHE A 296 -9.06 -20.71 -6.03
N HIS A 297 -9.28 -19.50 -5.54
CA HIS A 297 -9.20 -19.17 -4.10
C HIS A 297 -7.87 -19.58 -3.44
N PHE A 298 -6.75 -19.12 -4.00
CA PHE A 298 -5.46 -19.24 -3.32
C PHE A 298 -5.34 -18.28 -2.13
N GLY A 299 -6.09 -17.17 -2.16
CA GLY A 299 -5.83 -16.03 -1.29
C GLY A 299 -4.58 -15.29 -1.78
N GLY A 300 -3.60 -15.15 -0.90
CA GLY A 300 -2.28 -14.60 -1.23
C GLY A 300 -2.12 -13.13 -0.87
N GLY A 301 -3.20 -12.45 -0.47
CA GLY A 301 -3.09 -11.14 0.17
C GLY A 301 -2.24 -11.23 1.44
N MET A 302 -1.35 -10.26 1.62
CA MET A 302 -0.51 -10.15 2.82
C MET A 302 -0.40 -8.68 3.23
N VAL A 303 -0.17 -8.47 4.53
CA VAL A 303 0.12 -7.14 5.09
C VAL A 303 1.00 -7.26 6.33
N PHE A 304 1.87 -6.28 6.58
CA PHE A 304 2.52 -6.13 7.88
C PHE A 304 1.60 -5.33 8.82
N GLY A 305 1.35 -5.86 10.01
CA GLY A 305 0.64 -5.12 11.05
C GLY A 305 1.53 -4.07 11.72
N GLN A 306 0.92 -3.22 12.54
CA GLN A 306 1.65 -2.23 13.36
C GLN A 306 2.64 -2.90 14.34
N ASP A 307 2.38 -4.17 14.69
CA ASP A 307 3.22 -5.05 15.48
C ASP A 307 4.43 -5.64 14.70
N LYS A 308 4.63 -5.21 13.45
CA LYS A 308 5.62 -5.71 12.49
C LYS A 308 5.52 -7.21 12.21
N LYS A 309 4.37 -7.85 12.45
CA LYS A 309 4.11 -9.24 12.09
C LYS A 309 3.49 -9.32 10.70
N LEU A 310 3.74 -10.43 10.01
CA LEU A 310 3.17 -10.69 8.69
C LEU A 310 1.84 -11.43 8.85
N TYR A 311 0.79 -10.85 8.29
CA TYR A 311 -0.54 -11.44 8.18
C TYR A 311 -0.73 -11.95 6.75
N ILE A 312 -1.22 -13.18 6.61
CA ILE A 312 -1.33 -13.90 5.33
C ILE A 312 -2.74 -14.44 5.20
N ALA A 313 -3.43 -14.07 4.12
CA ALA A 313 -4.72 -14.65 3.78
C ALA A 313 -4.56 -15.90 2.92
N THR A 314 -5.19 -17.00 3.35
CA THR A 314 -5.22 -18.27 2.63
C THR A 314 -6.65 -18.57 2.19
N GLY A 315 -6.88 -18.72 0.89
CA GLY A 315 -8.21 -19.08 0.40
C GLY A 315 -8.52 -20.56 0.64
N GLU A 316 -9.81 -20.91 0.63
CA GLU A 316 -10.29 -22.27 0.96
C GLU A 316 -10.10 -23.31 -0.16
N ARG A 317 -9.69 -22.87 -1.35
CA ARG A 317 -9.45 -23.65 -2.58
C ARG A 317 -10.68 -24.29 -3.25
N ASN A 318 -11.81 -24.44 -2.58
CA ASN A 318 -13.02 -24.97 -3.24
C ASN A 318 -13.79 -23.87 -3.96
N PHE A 319 -14.14 -24.10 -5.23
CA PHE A 319 -15.00 -23.18 -5.98
C PHE A 319 -16.49 -23.39 -5.70
N TYR A 320 -16.88 -24.64 -5.44
CA TYR A 320 -18.24 -25.05 -5.08
C TYR A 320 -18.28 -25.59 -3.66
N GLU A 321 -19.36 -25.28 -2.95
CA GLU A 321 -19.51 -25.56 -1.54
C GLU A 321 -19.61 -27.06 -1.24
N HIS A 322 -20.24 -27.86 -2.10
CA HIS A 322 -20.33 -29.33 -1.94
C HIS A 322 -18.99 -30.08 -2.03
N LEU A 323 -17.91 -29.40 -2.42
CA LEU A 323 -16.57 -29.96 -2.36
C LEU A 323 -16.01 -29.98 -0.94
N ASN A 324 -16.57 -29.18 -0.04
CA ASN A 324 -16.17 -29.19 1.36
C ASN A 324 -16.41 -30.58 1.97
N PRO A 325 -15.49 -31.03 2.85
CA PRO A 325 -15.73 -32.19 3.68
C PRO A 325 -16.80 -31.87 4.75
N GLU A 326 -17.06 -32.85 5.62
CA GLU A 326 -18.06 -32.72 6.68
C GLU A 326 -17.80 -31.50 7.61
N ILE A 327 -16.54 -31.33 8.02
CA ILE A 327 -16.07 -30.08 8.63
C ILE A 327 -15.49 -29.25 7.48
N PRO A 328 -16.10 -28.12 7.10
CA PRO A 328 -15.59 -27.32 6.01
C PRO A 328 -14.16 -26.84 6.25
N LEU A 329 -13.37 -26.73 5.17
CA LEU A 329 -11.94 -26.46 5.28
C LEU A 329 -11.64 -25.13 5.99
N ALA A 330 -12.44 -24.10 5.72
CA ALA A 330 -12.30 -22.79 6.35
C ALA A 330 -12.62 -22.81 7.86
N GLN A 331 -13.44 -23.76 8.32
CA GLN A 331 -13.80 -23.94 9.74
C GLN A 331 -12.83 -24.88 10.47
N ASP A 332 -12.23 -25.85 9.78
CA ASP A 332 -11.30 -26.79 10.37
C ASP A 332 -10.00 -26.09 10.80
N VAL A 333 -9.77 -25.95 12.10
CA VAL A 333 -8.58 -25.30 12.67
C VAL A 333 -7.29 -26.06 12.38
N ALA A 334 -7.35 -27.34 12.00
CA ALA A 334 -6.19 -28.15 11.60
C ALA A 334 -5.83 -28.00 10.11
N ASP A 335 -6.70 -27.39 9.30
CA ASP A 335 -6.45 -27.10 7.88
C ASP A 335 -5.96 -25.66 7.68
N LYS A 336 -4.96 -25.50 6.81
CA LYS A 336 -4.33 -24.19 6.54
C LYS A 336 -5.11 -23.32 5.56
N ARG A 337 -6.17 -23.84 4.93
CA ARG A 337 -6.97 -23.15 3.91
C ARG A 337 -8.16 -22.43 4.54
N GLY A 338 -8.53 -21.30 3.96
CA GLY A 338 -9.63 -20.46 4.46
C GLY A 338 -9.32 -19.76 5.78
N LYS A 339 -8.05 -19.35 5.99
CA LYS A 339 -7.53 -18.80 7.25
C LYS A 339 -6.82 -17.45 7.05
N ILE A 340 -6.76 -16.66 8.12
CA ILE A 340 -5.72 -15.64 8.27
C ILE A 340 -4.63 -16.20 9.20
N ILE A 341 -3.39 -16.16 8.74
CA ILE A 341 -2.20 -16.62 9.47
C ILE A 341 -1.35 -15.43 9.87
N ARG A 342 -0.90 -15.37 11.13
CA ARG A 342 0.02 -14.36 11.66
C ARG A 342 1.35 -15.00 12.07
N ILE A 343 2.44 -14.56 11.46
CA ILE A 343 3.81 -15.02 11.73
C ILE A 343 4.77 -13.84 11.96
N ASN A 344 5.91 -14.10 12.61
CA ASN A 344 7.03 -13.16 12.63
C ASN A 344 7.63 -12.99 11.22
N ARG A 345 8.41 -11.93 11.03
CA ARG A 345 9.14 -11.60 9.78
C ARG A 345 10.07 -12.71 9.30
N ASP A 346 10.54 -13.57 10.19
CA ASP A 346 11.40 -14.72 9.89
C ASP A 346 10.64 -16.05 9.75
N GLY A 347 9.30 -16.03 9.80
CA GLY A 347 8.47 -17.23 9.74
C GLY A 347 8.23 -17.93 11.08
N SER A 348 8.91 -17.51 12.16
CA SER A 348 8.63 -18.04 13.50
C SER A 348 7.25 -17.60 14.00
N ILE A 349 6.67 -18.37 14.93
CA ILE A 349 5.31 -18.13 15.41
C ILE A 349 5.33 -17.14 16.60
N PRO A 350 4.56 -16.04 16.56
CA PRO A 350 4.40 -15.16 17.70
C PRO A 350 3.76 -15.88 18.89
N LYS A 351 4.25 -15.59 20.11
CA LYS A 351 3.76 -16.22 21.35
C LYS A 351 2.39 -15.70 21.80
N ASP A 352 2.00 -14.55 21.28
CA ASP A 352 0.77 -13.82 21.56
C ASP A 352 -0.33 -14.08 20.51
N ASN A 353 -0.18 -15.11 19.67
CA ASN A 353 -1.27 -15.53 18.78
C ASN A 353 -2.46 -16.10 19.59
N PRO A 354 -3.70 -15.97 19.07
CA PRO A 354 -4.88 -16.60 19.68
C PRO A 354 -4.73 -18.12 19.79
N ASP A 355 -5.27 -18.69 20.86
CA ASP A 355 -5.28 -20.14 21.07
C ASP A 355 -6.58 -20.74 20.53
N PHE A 356 -6.44 -21.59 19.51
CA PHE A 356 -7.53 -22.37 18.91
C PHE A 356 -7.57 -23.82 19.41
N GLY A 357 -6.80 -24.13 20.44
CA GLY A 357 -6.71 -25.44 21.04
C GLY A 357 -5.69 -26.37 20.37
N PRO A 358 -5.56 -27.60 20.91
CA PRO A 358 -4.56 -28.55 20.46
C PRO A 358 -4.82 -28.99 19.01
N GLY A 359 -3.74 -29.07 18.22
CA GLY A 359 -3.80 -29.52 16.82
C GLY A 359 -4.14 -28.42 15.82
N ALA A 360 -4.47 -27.21 16.27
CA ALA A 360 -4.66 -26.07 15.39
C ALA A 360 -3.37 -25.73 14.61
N VAL A 361 -3.55 -25.21 13.38
CA VAL A 361 -2.42 -24.79 12.56
C VAL A 361 -1.60 -23.72 13.27
N LYS A 362 -0.28 -23.90 13.28
CA LYS A 362 0.63 -22.91 13.86
C LYS A 362 0.47 -21.58 13.13
N GLY A 363 0.40 -20.50 13.89
CA GLY A 363 0.22 -19.16 13.32
C GLY A 363 -1.24 -18.80 13.03
N LEU A 364 -2.22 -19.67 13.31
CA LEU A 364 -3.63 -19.34 13.12
C LEU A 364 -4.01 -18.05 13.87
N TYR A 365 -4.65 -17.13 13.16
CA TYR A 365 -5.10 -15.85 13.71
C TYR A 365 -6.61 -15.68 13.59
N ALA A 366 -7.19 -16.07 12.45
CA ALA A 366 -8.63 -16.10 12.23
C ALA A 366 -9.03 -17.22 11.24
N THR A 367 -10.28 -17.67 11.32
CA THR A 367 -10.87 -18.76 10.52
C THR A 367 -12.05 -18.26 9.68
N GLY A 368 -12.61 -19.14 8.86
CA GLY A 368 -13.90 -18.89 8.21
C GLY A 368 -13.86 -17.88 7.08
N ILE A 369 -12.73 -17.76 6.38
CA ILE A 369 -12.64 -16.94 5.16
C ILE A 369 -12.69 -17.82 3.91
N ARG A 370 -13.23 -17.30 2.81
CA ARG A 370 -13.40 -17.98 1.52
C ARG A 370 -12.22 -17.73 0.58
N ALA A 371 -12.02 -16.47 0.19
CA ALA A 371 -11.20 -16.10 -0.95
C ALA A 371 -10.67 -14.65 -0.87
N THR A 372 -10.32 -14.22 0.34
CA THR A 372 -9.70 -12.91 0.61
C THR A 372 -8.57 -12.58 -0.38
N GLN A 373 -8.68 -11.44 -1.05
CA GLN A 373 -7.71 -10.99 -2.05
C GLN A 373 -6.80 -9.89 -1.51
N GLY A 374 -7.38 -8.86 -0.87
CA GLY A 374 -6.68 -7.67 -0.41
C GLY A 374 -6.67 -7.57 1.11
N MET A 375 -5.56 -7.09 1.67
CA MET A 375 -5.44 -6.66 3.06
C MET A 375 -4.72 -5.32 3.10
N ILE A 376 -5.07 -4.45 4.04
CA ILE A 376 -4.39 -3.16 4.26
C ILE A 376 -4.36 -2.83 5.75
N LEU A 377 -3.24 -2.26 6.20
CA LEU A 377 -3.11 -1.68 7.53
C LEU A 377 -3.56 -0.22 7.46
N ASP A 378 -4.50 0.15 8.33
CA ASP A 378 -4.68 1.54 8.72
C ASP A 378 -3.56 1.90 9.70
N GLU A 379 -2.58 2.68 9.23
CA GLU A 379 -1.44 3.08 10.07
C GLU A 379 -1.83 3.96 11.25
N ASP A 380 -2.97 4.67 11.18
CA ASP A 380 -3.39 5.61 12.20
C ASP A 380 -4.12 4.89 13.34
N SER A 381 -5.03 3.97 13.02
CA SER A 381 -5.74 3.15 14.02
C SER A 381 -5.03 1.85 14.41
N GLY A 382 -4.07 1.39 13.60
CA GLY A 382 -3.40 0.10 13.75
C GLY A 382 -4.24 -1.10 13.30
N GLN A 383 -5.43 -0.86 12.72
CA GLN A 383 -6.37 -1.91 12.33
C GLN A 383 -6.08 -2.45 10.94
N ILE A 384 -6.36 -3.74 10.73
CA ILE A 384 -6.21 -4.38 9.41
C ILE A 384 -7.59 -4.58 8.81
N TRP A 385 -7.80 -4.02 7.62
CA TRP A 385 -8.98 -4.23 6.79
C TRP A 385 -8.68 -5.25 5.70
N PHE A 386 -9.65 -6.07 5.33
CA PHE A 386 -9.49 -6.99 4.22
C PHE A 386 -10.78 -7.14 3.41
N SER A 387 -10.61 -7.46 2.13
CA SER A 387 -11.70 -7.65 1.19
C SER A 387 -11.77 -9.10 0.73
N GLU A 388 -12.98 -9.60 0.58
CA GLU A 388 -13.22 -11.00 0.25
C GLU A 388 -14.27 -11.19 -0.84
N HIS A 389 -13.97 -12.11 -1.76
CA HIS A 389 -14.95 -12.61 -2.69
C HIS A 389 -15.95 -13.55 -2.00
N GLY A 390 -17.22 -13.18 -2.04
CA GLY A 390 -18.34 -14.07 -1.83
C GLY A 390 -18.52 -15.05 -2.99
N THR A 391 -19.66 -15.71 -3.03
CA THR A 391 -19.95 -16.79 -3.98
C THR A 391 -20.37 -16.26 -5.35
N ILE A 392 -21.67 -16.04 -5.54
CA ILE A 392 -22.31 -15.38 -6.68
C ILE A 392 -22.90 -14.02 -6.26
N GLN A 393 -22.77 -13.69 -4.97
CA GLN A 393 -23.13 -12.45 -4.29
C GLN A 393 -22.46 -12.46 -2.90
N GLY A 394 -22.60 -11.39 -2.13
CA GLY A 394 -22.09 -11.33 -0.74
C GLY A 394 -20.59 -11.19 -0.69
N ASP A 395 -20.01 -10.37 -1.58
CA ASP A 395 -18.63 -9.90 -1.40
C ASP A 395 -18.56 -9.00 -0.17
N GLU A 396 -17.43 -9.00 0.53
CA GLU A 396 -17.35 -8.41 1.86
C GLU A 396 -16.13 -7.49 2.04
N LEU A 397 -16.32 -6.46 2.87
CA LEU A 397 -15.27 -5.70 3.54
C LEU A 397 -15.32 -6.06 5.03
N ASN A 398 -14.18 -6.52 5.55
CA ASN A 398 -14.04 -7.05 6.89
C ASN A 398 -12.97 -6.29 7.67
N LEU A 399 -13.15 -6.23 8.99
CA LEU A 399 -12.15 -5.77 9.94
C LEU A 399 -11.52 -6.99 10.63
N LEU A 400 -10.19 -7.11 10.58
CA LEU A 400 -9.49 -8.24 11.15
C LEU A 400 -9.51 -8.21 12.69
N GLN A 401 -9.99 -9.29 13.29
CA GLN A 401 -10.02 -9.48 14.74
C GLN A 401 -9.29 -10.77 15.15
N ALA A 402 -8.56 -10.71 16.25
CA ALA A 402 -7.82 -11.85 16.78
C ALA A 402 -8.80 -12.94 17.25
N GLY A 403 -8.65 -14.17 16.77
CA GLY A 403 -9.50 -15.31 17.15
C GLY A 403 -10.83 -15.38 16.39
N ALA A 404 -11.10 -14.44 15.49
CA ALA A 404 -12.38 -14.38 14.80
C ALA A 404 -12.62 -15.55 13.84
N ASN A 405 -13.90 -15.86 13.64
CA ASN A 405 -14.40 -16.77 12.63
C ASN A 405 -15.35 -16.02 11.72
N TYR A 406 -14.94 -15.77 10.47
CA TYR A 406 -15.75 -15.02 9.48
C TYR A 406 -16.86 -15.87 8.83
N GLY A 407 -17.04 -17.10 9.32
CA GLY A 407 -18.24 -17.89 9.09
C GLY A 407 -18.28 -18.71 7.82
N TRP A 408 -17.46 -18.45 6.80
CA TRP A 408 -17.51 -19.24 5.57
C TRP A 408 -17.19 -20.74 5.81
N PRO A 409 -17.93 -21.70 5.19
CA PRO A 409 -19.15 -21.54 4.39
C PRO A 409 -20.44 -21.57 5.21
N ASN A 410 -20.37 -21.77 6.52
CA ASN A 410 -21.51 -21.89 7.44
C ASN A 410 -22.40 -20.66 7.49
N ARG A 411 -21.79 -19.48 7.38
CA ARG A 411 -22.46 -18.19 7.26
C ARG A 411 -21.91 -17.48 6.03
N THR A 412 -22.78 -16.83 5.29
CA THR A 412 -22.40 -16.00 4.14
C THR A 412 -23.37 -14.82 4.05
N SER A 413 -22.86 -13.66 3.68
CA SER A 413 -23.69 -12.51 3.29
C SER A 413 -24.37 -12.70 1.93
N GLY A 414 -24.06 -13.81 1.25
CA GLY A 414 -24.50 -14.13 -0.10
C GLY A 414 -25.46 -15.33 -0.20
N LYS A 415 -25.40 -16.02 -1.35
CA LYS A 415 -26.14 -17.24 -1.65
C LYS A 415 -25.17 -18.29 -2.18
N TYR A 416 -25.36 -19.54 -1.82
CA TYR A 416 -24.48 -20.60 -2.33
C TYR A 416 -24.60 -20.80 -3.83
N ARG A 417 -23.49 -21.19 -4.46
CA ARG A 417 -23.47 -21.59 -5.87
C ARG A 417 -24.07 -22.98 -6.06
N THR A 418 -23.83 -23.87 -5.11
CA THR A 418 -24.43 -25.21 -5.10
C THR A 418 -25.88 -25.11 -4.67
N LYS A 419 -26.78 -25.56 -5.54
CA LYS A 419 -28.21 -25.66 -5.24
C LYS A 419 -28.41 -26.61 -4.05
N ASP A 420 -29.27 -26.22 -3.11
CA ASP A 420 -29.65 -27.02 -1.94
C ASP A 420 -28.47 -27.36 -1.00
N TYR A 421 -27.37 -26.59 -1.04
CA TYR A 421 -26.28 -26.74 -0.08
C TYR A 421 -26.69 -26.20 1.29
N GLU A 422 -26.62 -27.06 2.30
CA GLU A 422 -26.83 -26.74 3.69
C GLU A 422 -25.53 -27.07 4.45
N PRO A 423 -24.80 -26.06 4.96
CA PRO A 423 -23.62 -26.32 5.76
C PRO A 423 -24.02 -26.99 7.08
N LYS A 424 -23.26 -27.99 7.52
CA LYS A 424 -23.48 -28.59 8.85
C LYS A 424 -23.13 -27.58 9.93
N GLU A 425 -23.99 -27.44 10.93
CA GLU A 425 -23.74 -26.59 12.09
C GLU A 425 -22.44 -26.98 12.80
N VAL A 426 -21.61 -25.98 13.11
CA VAL A 426 -20.39 -26.17 13.91
C VAL A 426 -20.75 -25.80 15.33
N ALA A 427 -20.84 -26.81 16.21
CA ALA A 427 -21.29 -26.62 17.59
C ALA A 427 -20.44 -25.59 18.32
N GLY A 428 -21.10 -24.59 18.93
CA GLY A 428 -20.43 -23.52 19.68
C GLY A 428 -19.68 -22.49 18.82
N ALA A 429 -19.87 -22.49 17.50
CA ALA A 429 -19.26 -21.49 16.63
C ALA A 429 -19.92 -20.12 16.82
N GLU A 430 -19.10 -19.10 17.09
CA GLU A 430 -19.48 -17.70 17.02
C GLU A 430 -18.93 -17.11 15.72
N TYR A 431 -19.78 -16.39 14.97
CA TYR A 431 -19.41 -15.82 13.68
C TYR A 431 -19.29 -14.31 13.74
N THR A 432 -18.22 -13.78 13.16
CA THR A 432 -17.97 -12.34 13.01
C THR A 432 -18.63 -11.85 11.73
N ASP A 433 -19.45 -10.81 11.85
CA ASP A 433 -20.11 -10.18 10.71
C ASP A 433 -19.16 -9.24 9.95
N PRO A 434 -19.32 -9.12 8.62
CA PRO A 434 -18.57 -8.13 7.86
C PRO A 434 -19.01 -6.71 8.22
N VAL A 435 -18.09 -5.75 8.06
CA VAL A 435 -18.41 -4.33 8.26
C VAL A 435 -19.32 -3.84 7.14
N HIS A 436 -19.13 -4.34 5.92
CA HIS A 436 -19.99 -4.05 4.78
C HIS A 436 -19.99 -5.23 3.81
N PHE A 437 -21.10 -5.42 3.10
CA PHE A 437 -21.21 -6.43 2.04
C PHE A 437 -21.99 -5.89 0.85
N TRP A 438 -21.78 -6.50 -0.32
CA TRP A 438 -22.51 -6.19 -1.54
C TRP A 438 -23.45 -7.32 -1.95
N ASP A 439 -24.72 -6.98 -2.19
CA ASP A 439 -25.73 -7.91 -2.71
C ASP A 439 -25.38 -8.46 -4.10
N GLN A 440 -24.59 -7.70 -4.88
CA GLN A 440 -24.07 -8.11 -6.17
C GLN A 440 -22.59 -8.50 -6.08
N THR A 441 -22.15 -9.38 -6.98
CA THR A 441 -20.71 -9.65 -7.13
C THR A 441 -19.99 -8.43 -7.73
N ILE A 442 -19.15 -7.79 -6.93
CA ILE A 442 -18.17 -6.80 -7.36
C ILE A 442 -16.79 -7.43 -7.62
N ALA A 443 -16.52 -8.58 -7.00
CA ALA A 443 -15.25 -9.32 -6.93
C ALA A 443 -14.09 -8.44 -6.43
N PRO A 444 -14.09 -8.06 -5.13
CA PRO A 444 -13.19 -7.06 -4.59
C PRO A 444 -11.75 -7.56 -4.46
N THR A 445 -10.79 -6.67 -4.65
CA THR A 445 -9.36 -7.02 -4.71
C THR A 445 -8.51 -6.20 -3.75
N GLY A 446 -7.23 -5.94 -4.07
CA GLY A 446 -6.32 -5.22 -3.20
C GLY A 446 -6.79 -3.79 -2.95
N LEU A 447 -7.15 -3.48 -1.72
CA LEU A 447 -7.59 -2.17 -1.26
C LEU A 447 -6.44 -1.30 -0.76
N ALA A 448 -6.69 0.01 -0.69
CA ALA A 448 -5.82 0.99 -0.04
C ALA A 448 -6.65 1.93 0.84
N ILE A 449 -6.03 2.45 1.90
CA ILE A 449 -6.55 3.61 2.62
C ILE A 449 -5.89 4.83 1.99
N TYR A 450 -6.69 5.78 1.52
CA TYR A 450 -6.16 6.97 0.90
C TYR A 450 -5.59 7.90 1.96
N SER A 451 -4.33 8.30 1.78
CA SER A 451 -3.61 9.12 2.74
C SER A 451 -2.96 10.35 2.10
N GLY A 452 -3.52 10.88 1.00
CA GLY A 452 -2.89 11.85 0.11
C GLY A 452 -3.54 13.23 0.06
N ASN A 453 -2.89 14.16 -0.62
CA ASN A 453 -3.37 15.55 -0.72
C ASN A 453 -4.11 15.89 -2.00
N GLU A 454 -3.88 15.14 -3.07
CA GLU A 454 -4.49 15.40 -4.38
C GLU A 454 -6.02 15.27 -4.32
N PHE A 455 -6.50 14.39 -3.43
CA PHE A 455 -7.89 14.21 -3.05
C PHE A 455 -8.03 14.33 -1.52
N ALA A 456 -7.65 15.46 -0.93
CA ALA A 456 -7.63 15.63 0.53
C ALA A 456 -8.96 15.25 1.24
N GLN A 457 -10.10 15.36 0.55
CA GLN A 457 -11.40 14.93 1.05
C GLN A 457 -11.59 13.41 1.14
N TRP A 458 -10.69 12.62 0.54
CA TRP A 458 -10.69 11.16 0.57
C TRP A 458 -9.78 10.61 1.67
N GLU A 459 -9.15 11.46 2.49
CA GLU A 459 -8.26 10.98 3.55
C GLU A 459 -8.98 10.03 4.50
N GLY A 460 -8.39 8.85 4.71
CA GLY A 460 -8.93 7.79 5.55
C GLY A 460 -9.98 6.92 4.83
N ASP A 461 -10.42 7.29 3.63
CA ASP A 461 -11.34 6.49 2.86
C ASP A 461 -10.66 5.24 2.32
N ILE A 462 -11.41 4.14 2.26
CA ILE A 462 -10.98 2.94 1.58
C ILE A 462 -11.29 3.06 0.09
N ILE A 463 -10.26 2.85 -0.73
CA ILE A 463 -10.35 2.68 -2.17
C ILE A 463 -10.31 1.18 -2.48
N LEU A 464 -11.43 0.66 -2.98
CA LEU A 464 -11.62 -0.78 -3.20
C LEU A 464 -11.88 -1.08 -4.68
N PRO A 465 -10.91 -1.65 -5.41
CA PRO A 465 -11.11 -2.10 -6.78
C PRO A 465 -11.82 -3.45 -6.85
N GLY A 466 -12.58 -3.69 -7.92
CA GLY A 466 -13.20 -4.98 -8.19
C GLY A 466 -13.07 -5.46 -9.64
N LEU A 467 -12.97 -6.79 -9.78
CA LEU A 467 -12.71 -7.47 -11.05
C LEU A 467 -13.96 -7.59 -11.91
N SER A 468 -15.12 -7.90 -11.33
CA SER A 468 -16.27 -8.47 -12.06
C SER A 468 -16.78 -7.54 -13.17
N LYS A 469 -17.51 -6.48 -12.80
CA LYS A 469 -18.00 -5.47 -13.73
C LYS A 469 -16.97 -4.36 -14.01
N GLY A 470 -15.73 -4.50 -13.54
CA GLY A 470 -14.72 -3.44 -13.60
C GLY A 470 -15.10 -2.20 -12.81
N ASN A 471 -15.13 -2.31 -11.47
CA ASN A 471 -15.61 -1.25 -10.59
C ASN A 471 -14.50 -0.72 -9.67
N LEU A 472 -14.69 0.50 -9.19
CA LEU A 472 -13.84 1.13 -8.19
C LEU A 472 -14.75 1.80 -7.17
N TRP A 473 -14.61 1.45 -5.91
CA TRP A 473 -15.43 1.98 -4.83
C TRP A 473 -14.60 2.90 -3.95
N ARG A 474 -15.20 4.03 -3.54
CA ARG A 474 -14.73 4.83 -2.40
C ARG A 474 -15.68 4.58 -1.23
N ILE A 475 -15.11 4.26 -0.07
CA ILE A 475 -15.84 3.90 1.14
C ILE A 475 -15.40 4.86 2.23
N VAL A 476 -16.33 5.67 2.71
CA VAL A 476 -16.08 6.66 3.78
C VAL A 476 -16.29 6.00 5.12
N LEU A 477 -15.30 6.16 5.99
CA LEU A 477 -15.29 5.60 7.34
C LEU A 477 -15.44 6.70 8.40
N GLU A 478 -16.25 6.42 9.41
CA GLU A 478 -16.22 7.11 10.70
C GLU A 478 -15.83 6.09 11.78
N GLY A 479 -14.55 6.08 12.15
CA GLY A 479 -13.99 5.00 12.95
C GLY A 479 -14.06 3.66 12.20
N GLN A 480 -14.84 2.72 12.73
CA GLN A 480 -15.04 1.40 12.11
C GLN A 480 -16.35 1.30 11.31
N THR A 481 -17.13 2.38 11.25
CA THR A 481 -18.45 2.38 10.60
C THR A 481 -18.35 2.93 9.19
N VAL A 482 -18.93 2.21 8.23
CA VAL A 482 -19.12 2.71 6.86
C VAL A 482 -20.31 3.65 6.83
N THR A 483 -20.06 4.93 6.54
CA THR A 483 -21.11 5.96 6.49
C THR A 483 -21.53 6.31 5.08
N HIS A 484 -20.65 6.07 4.10
CA HIS A 484 -20.96 6.29 2.69
C HIS A 484 -20.16 5.35 1.78
N VAL A 485 -20.78 4.94 0.67
CA VAL A 485 -20.17 4.11 -0.36
C VAL A 485 -20.57 4.66 -1.72
N GLU A 486 -19.59 4.93 -2.59
CA GLU A 486 -19.85 5.36 -3.97
C GLU A 486 -19.01 4.59 -4.98
N GLU A 487 -19.57 4.36 -6.17
CA GLU A 487 -18.86 3.78 -7.31
C GLU A 487 -18.28 4.90 -8.18
N LEU A 488 -16.96 4.90 -8.33
CA LEU A 488 -16.23 5.82 -9.20
C LEU A 488 -16.16 5.26 -10.63
N PHE A 489 -16.10 6.14 -11.63
CA PHE A 489 -15.91 5.78 -13.04
C PHE A 489 -16.95 4.81 -13.62
N VAL A 490 -18.22 4.93 -13.22
CA VAL A 490 -19.34 4.06 -13.66
C VAL A 490 -19.45 3.90 -15.18
N ASN A 491 -19.08 4.94 -15.95
CA ASN A 491 -19.13 4.99 -17.41
C ASN A 491 -17.79 4.65 -18.11
N ASP A 492 -16.74 4.39 -17.34
CA ASP A 492 -15.41 4.03 -17.83
C ASP A 492 -14.86 2.89 -16.96
N ARG A 493 -15.46 1.70 -17.10
CA ARG A 493 -15.16 0.54 -16.27
C ARG A 493 -13.98 -0.25 -16.83
N VAL A 494 -13.07 -0.68 -15.94
CA VAL A 494 -11.93 -1.55 -16.27
C VAL A 494 -11.79 -2.58 -15.15
N ARG A 495 -11.38 -3.82 -15.44
CA ARG A 495 -11.12 -4.80 -14.37
C ARG A 495 -9.92 -4.35 -13.56
N LEU A 496 -10.12 -4.09 -12.27
CA LEU A 496 -9.06 -3.59 -11.38
C LEU A 496 -8.65 -4.64 -10.36
N ARG A 497 -7.35 -4.68 -10.09
CA ARG A 497 -6.68 -5.70 -9.27
C ARG A 497 -6.13 -5.18 -7.94
N LYS A 498 -5.64 -3.95 -7.91
CA LYS A 498 -5.09 -3.37 -6.68
C LYS A 498 -5.13 -1.85 -6.74
N ALA A 499 -5.52 -1.22 -5.64
CA ALA A 499 -5.25 0.18 -5.34
C ALA A 499 -4.00 0.28 -4.46
N VAL A 500 -3.15 1.27 -4.73
CA VAL A 500 -1.94 1.54 -3.96
C VAL A 500 -1.74 3.05 -3.87
N VAL A 501 -1.38 3.54 -2.69
CA VAL A 501 -1.00 4.93 -2.48
C VAL A 501 0.53 5.01 -2.45
N SER A 502 1.12 5.90 -3.25
CA SER A 502 2.57 6.09 -3.26
C SER A 502 3.07 6.76 -1.98
N PRO A 503 4.38 6.73 -1.70
CA PRO A 503 4.93 7.46 -0.57
C PRO A 503 4.58 8.95 -0.60
N ARG A 504 4.42 9.58 -1.77
CA ARG A 504 3.85 10.94 -1.96
C ARG A 504 2.32 11.10 -1.93
N GLY A 505 1.55 10.08 -1.58
CA GLY A 505 0.10 10.19 -1.48
C GLY A 505 -0.64 10.20 -2.82
N ARG A 506 0.00 9.75 -3.92
CA ARG A 506 -0.65 9.60 -5.22
C ARG A 506 -1.34 8.25 -5.31
N LEU A 507 -2.57 8.22 -5.83
CA LEU A 507 -3.33 7.00 -5.99
C LEU A 507 -3.01 6.31 -7.33
N TYR A 508 -2.62 5.05 -7.27
CA TYR A 508 -2.38 4.19 -8.43
C TYR A 508 -3.25 2.95 -8.37
N LEU A 509 -3.64 2.46 -9.55
CA LEU A 509 -4.42 1.26 -9.76
C LEU A 509 -3.70 0.30 -10.71
N LEU A 510 -3.82 -1.00 -10.44
CA LEU A 510 -3.39 -2.08 -11.34
C LEU A 510 -4.61 -2.67 -12.05
N THR A 511 -4.51 -2.92 -13.36
CA THR A 511 -5.59 -3.56 -14.13
C THR A 511 -5.40 -5.07 -14.29
N ASP A 512 -6.48 -5.84 -14.32
CA ASP A 512 -6.50 -7.29 -14.55
C ASP A 512 -6.91 -7.62 -15.98
N GLU A 513 -6.10 -7.17 -16.95
CA GLU A 513 -6.35 -7.27 -18.39
C GLU A 513 -5.16 -7.94 -19.11
N GLU A 514 -5.35 -8.37 -20.35
CA GLU A 514 -4.24 -8.89 -21.18
C GLU A 514 -3.16 -7.82 -21.43
N ASP A 515 -3.59 -6.60 -21.76
CA ASP A 515 -2.74 -5.41 -21.76
C ASP A 515 -2.86 -4.71 -20.40
N GLY A 516 -2.30 -5.36 -19.37
CA GLY A 516 -2.28 -4.87 -17.99
C GLY A 516 -1.55 -3.54 -17.86
N LYS A 517 -2.04 -2.69 -16.95
CA LYS A 517 -1.59 -1.30 -16.81
C LYS A 517 -1.34 -0.92 -15.36
N ILE A 518 -0.47 0.06 -15.18
CA ILE A 518 -0.45 0.95 -14.01
C ILE A 518 -1.18 2.23 -14.42
N ILE A 519 -2.28 2.55 -13.73
CA ILE A 519 -3.07 3.76 -13.92
C ILE A 519 -2.86 4.65 -12.71
N ARG A 520 -2.51 5.93 -12.90
CA ARG A 520 -2.58 6.95 -11.87
C ARG A 520 -3.97 7.59 -11.89
N ILE A 521 -4.54 7.83 -10.72
CA ILE A 521 -5.74 8.65 -10.57
C ILE A 521 -5.30 10.06 -10.19
N LYS A 522 -5.63 11.03 -11.04
CA LYS A 522 -5.29 12.45 -10.85
C LYS A 522 -6.52 13.30 -10.64
N ASN A 523 -6.41 14.39 -9.90
CA ASN A 523 -7.52 15.33 -9.73
C ASN A 523 -7.43 16.41 -10.80
N ALA A 524 -8.38 16.45 -11.75
CA ALA A 524 -8.33 17.37 -12.88
C ALA A 524 -8.52 18.86 -12.52
N ASN A 525 -8.84 19.16 -11.26
CA ASN A 525 -8.91 20.53 -10.74
C ASN A 525 -7.51 21.10 -10.41
N HIS A 526 -6.46 20.27 -10.46
CA HIS A 526 -5.05 20.60 -10.21
C HIS A 526 -4.17 20.05 -11.33
#